data_AF-A0A4Q3AW43-F1
#
_entry.id   AF-A0A4Q3AW43-F1
#
_cell.length_a   1.000
_cell.length_b   1.000
_cell.length_c   1.000
_cell.angle_alpha   90.00
_cell.angle_beta   90.00
_cell.angle_gamma   90.00
#
_symmetry.space_group_name_H-M   'P 1'
#
loop_
_entity.id
_entity.type
_entity.pdbx_description
1 polymer ?
#
loop_
_entity_poly.entity_id
_entity_poly.type
_entity_poly.pdbx_seq_one_letter_code
_entity_poly.pdbx_strand_id
1 'polypeptide(L)'
;MQKLQVLGGISAEEFLGEYWQKKPLLVRNAMPDIKDLLEPDDIFELAVENGVSARLLTQHGDNHEQWQVKNSPLTEQDLKSVPELWTLLIQAVDHFSPDIANLWQHFNFIPQWRRDDIMVSYAPKGGSVGKHYDQYDVFLV
;
A
#
# COMPACT_ATOMS: atom_id res chain seq x y z
N MET A 1 5.56 -2.32 29.70
CA MET A 1 5.33 -1.54 28.46
C MET A 1 4.11 -2.10 27.76
N GLN A 2 3.33 -1.25 27.08
CA GLN A 2 2.13 -1.68 26.36
C GLN A 2 2.54 -2.55 25.16
N LYS A 3 2.00 -3.76 25.07
CA LYS A 3 2.20 -4.63 23.90
C LYS A 3 1.32 -4.14 22.76
N LEU A 4 1.88 -4.07 21.56
CA LEU A 4 1.18 -3.60 20.37
C LEU A 4 0.92 -4.78 19.42
N GLN A 5 -0.34 -4.99 19.06
CA GLN A 5 -0.72 -6.08 18.14
C GLN A 5 -0.09 -5.90 16.76
N VAL A 6 -0.01 -4.65 16.27
CA VAL A 6 0.61 -4.32 14.99
C VAL A 6 2.11 -4.68 14.94
N LEU A 7 2.73 -4.88 16.09
CA LEU A 7 4.13 -5.30 16.25
C LEU A 7 4.27 -6.78 16.66
N GLY A 8 3.18 -7.55 16.70
CA GLY A 8 3.22 -8.96 17.09
C GLY A 8 3.37 -9.19 18.59
N GLY A 9 2.96 -8.22 19.41
CA GLY A 9 2.96 -8.34 20.87
C GLY A 9 4.26 -7.93 21.55
N ILE A 10 5.20 -7.32 20.82
CA ILE A 10 6.33 -6.57 21.40
C ILE A 10 5.90 -5.13 21.68
N SER A 11 6.69 -4.42 22.50
CA SER A 11 6.48 -3.00 22.75
C SER A 11 7.07 -2.11 21.66
N ALA A 12 6.65 -0.85 21.63
CA ALA A 12 7.24 0.15 20.75
C ALA A 12 8.74 0.33 21.01
N GLU A 13 9.16 0.31 22.27
CA GLU A 13 10.56 0.45 22.66
C GLU A 13 11.41 -0.72 22.16
N GLU A 14 10.90 -1.95 22.27
CA GLU A 14 11.56 -3.14 21.71
C GLU A 14 11.67 -3.04 20.18
N PHE A 15 10.60 -2.61 19.50
CA PHE A 15 10.60 -2.43 18.06
C PHE A 15 11.60 -1.37 17.58
N LEU A 16 11.61 -0.19 18.21
CA LEU A 16 12.53 0.90 17.89
C LEU A 16 13.99 0.54 18.25
N GLY A 17 14.18 -0.22 19.33
CA GLY A 17 15.49 -0.70 19.76
C GLY A 17 16.09 -1.74 18.83
N GLU A 18 15.29 -2.67 18.31
CA GLU A 18 15.81 -3.87 17.63
C GLU A 18 15.56 -3.91 16.12
N TYR A 19 14.49 -3.29 15.61
CA TYR A 19 14.02 -3.50 14.23
C TYR A 19 14.02 -2.24 13.37
N TRP A 20 13.49 -1.13 13.88
CA TRP A 20 13.34 0.12 13.12
C TRP A 20 14.67 0.58 12.53
N GLN A 21 14.72 0.79 11.21
CA GLN A 21 15.92 1.13 10.45
C GLN A 21 17.11 0.14 10.57
N LYS A 22 16.85 -1.11 10.95
CA LYS A 22 17.90 -2.12 11.18
C LYS A 22 17.64 -3.42 10.45
N LYS A 23 16.46 -4.02 10.64
CA LYS A 23 16.11 -5.34 10.08
C LYS A 23 14.59 -5.48 9.93
N PRO A 24 14.12 -6.25 8.93
CA PRO A 24 12.69 -6.47 8.74
C PRO A 24 12.08 -7.30 9.87
N LEU A 25 10.78 -7.08 10.13
CA LEU A 25 9.97 -7.84 11.07
C LEU A 25 8.71 -8.34 10.36
N LEU A 26 8.45 -9.66 10.41
CA LEU A 26 7.19 -10.23 9.93
C LEU A 26 6.23 -10.38 11.12
N VAL A 27 5.09 -9.70 11.04
CA VAL A 27 4.00 -9.83 12.01
C VAL A 27 2.81 -10.48 11.33
N ARG A 28 2.39 -11.65 11.82
CA ARG A 28 1.19 -12.35 11.30
C ARG A 28 -0.04 -11.83 12.02
N ASN A 29 -1.12 -11.61 11.28
CA ASN A 29 -2.41 -11.17 11.81
C ASN A 29 -2.34 -9.84 12.61
N ALA A 30 -1.52 -8.91 12.11
CA ALA A 30 -1.28 -7.61 12.73
C ALA A 30 -2.54 -6.74 12.77
N MET A 31 -3.32 -6.74 11.68
CA MET A 31 -4.49 -5.89 11.47
C MET A 31 -5.61 -6.67 10.76
N PRO A 32 -6.32 -7.58 11.47
CA PRO A 32 -7.37 -8.40 10.85
C PRO A 32 -8.56 -7.59 10.31
N ASP A 33 -8.80 -6.41 10.87
CA ASP A 33 -9.96 -5.57 10.56
C ASP A 33 -9.77 -4.73 9.28
N ILE A 34 -8.58 -4.71 8.68
CA ILE A 34 -8.29 -3.91 7.47
C ILE A 34 -9.08 -4.39 6.24
N LYS A 35 -9.46 -5.68 6.22
CA LYS A 35 -10.11 -6.33 5.08
C LYS A 35 -11.45 -5.69 4.68
N ASP A 36 -12.10 -5.01 5.61
CA ASP A 36 -13.44 -4.44 5.43
C ASP A 36 -13.39 -2.91 5.19
N LEU A 37 -12.18 -2.32 5.06
CA LEU A 37 -12.02 -0.86 4.93
C LEU A 37 -12.01 -0.34 3.49
N LEU A 38 -11.65 -1.19 2.51
CA LEU A 38 -11.63 -0.85 1.10
C LEU A 38 -12.00 -2.07 0.27
N GLU A 39 -12.99 -1.90 -0.60
CA GLU A 39 -13.31 -2.85 -1.64
C GLU A 39 -12.53 -2.54 -2.93
N PRO A 40 -12.32 -3.52 -3.83
CA PRO A 40 -11.65 -3.27 -5.11
C PRO A 40 -12.30 -2.16 -5.94
N ASP A 41 -13.63 -2.04 -5.89
CA ASP A 41 -14.37 -1.04 -6.65
C ASP A 41 -14.08 0.39 -6.12
N ASP A 42 -13.95 0.57 -4.79
CA ASP A 42 -13.54 1.86 -4.19
C ASP A 42 -12.18 2.32 -4.73
N ILE A 43 -11.25 1.38 -4.93
CA ILE A 43 -9.91 1.65 -5.47
C ILE A 43 -10.02 2.09 -6.94
N PHE A 44 -10.84 1.41 -7.76
CA PHE A 44 -11.01 1.78 -9.16
C PHE A 44 -11.67 3.14 -9.35
N GLU A 45 -12.69 3.43 -8.56
CA GLU A 45 -13.36 4.73 -8.56
C GLU A 45 -12.39 5.85 -8.17
N LEU A 46 -11.65 5.67 -7.08
CA LEU A 46 -10.68 6.67 -6.63
C LEU A 46 -9.55 6.89 -7.66
N ALA A 47 -9.10 5.85 -8.35
CA ALA A 47 -8.00 5.95 -9.31
C ALA A 47 -8.29 6.85 -10.53
N VAL A 48 -9.57 7.04 -10.88
CA VAL A 48 -9.98 7.89 -12.01
C VAL A 48 -10.43 9.29 -11.58
N GLU A 49 -10.45 9.58 -10.28
CA GLU A 49 -10.79 10.90 -9.76
C GLU A 49 -9.73 11.96 -10.10
N ASN A 50 -10.21 13.19 -10.33
CA ASN A 50 -9.33 14.32 -10.61
C ASN A 50 -8.52 14.70 -9.36
N GLY A 51 -7.20 14.85 -9.53
CA GLY A 51 -6.29 15.23 -8.45
C GLY A 51 -5.75 14.04 -7.65
N VAL A 52 -6.21 12.82 -7.92
CA VAL A 52 -5.64 11.60 -7.35
C VAL A 52 -4.36 11.22 -8.08
N SER A 53 -3.33 10.86 -7.31
CA SER A 53 -2.07 10.33 -7.85
C SER A 53 -2.18 8.80 -7.91
N ALA A 54 -2.39 8.29 -9.13
CA ALA A 54 -2.52 6.86 -9.38
C ALA A 54 -1.53 6.39 -10.45
N ARG A 55 -1.13 5.12 -10.36
CA ARG A 55 -0.22 4.47 -11.31
C ARG A 55 -0.73 3.08 -11.65
N LEU A 56 -0.92 2.82 -12.93
CA LEU A 56 -1.25 1.51 -13.47
C LEU A 56 0.01 0.91 -14.09
N LEU A 57 0.51 -0.16 -13.48
CA LEU A 57 1.62 -0.95 -14.01
C LEU A 57 1.05 -2.16 -14.73
N THR A 58 1.52 -2.44 -15.95
CA THR A 58 1.08 -3.58 -16.76
C THR A 58 2.28 -4.35 -17.30
N GLN A 59 2.12 -5.67 -17.43
CA GLN A 59 3.12 -6.55 -18.03
C GLN A 59 2.58 -7.16 -19.32
N HIS A 60 3.39 -7.13 -20.38
CA HIS A 60 3.03 -7.58 -21.73
C HIS A 60 4.07 -8.57 -22.30
N GLY A 61 3.74 -9.12 -23.47
CA GLY A 61 4.57 -10.08 -24.22
C GLY A 61 4.48 -11.51 -23.66
N ASP A 62 4.94 -12.48 -24.44
CA ASP A 62 4.79 -13.92 -24.15
C ASP A 62 5.41 -14.35 -22.81
N ASN A 63 6.44 -13.61 -22.35
CA ASN A 63 7.14 -13.87 -21.08
C ASN A 63 6.82 -12.85 -19.97
N HIS A 64 5.90 -11.91 -20.20
CA HIS A 64 5.55 -10.84 -19.24
C HIS A 64 6.72 -9.94 -18.80
N GLU A 65 7.79 -9.87 -19.58
CA GLU A 65 8.97 -9.04 -19.26
C GLU A 65 8.84 -7.58 -19.75
N GLN A 66 7.79 -7.27 -20.51
CA GLN A 66 7.58 -5.92 -21.05
C GLN A 66 6.71 -5.11 -20.10
N TRP A 67 7.35 -4.29 -19.29
CA TRP A 67 6.71 -3.41 -18.32
C TRP A 67 6.26 -2.11 -18.96
N GLN A 68 5.02 -1.71 -18.68
CA GLN A 68 4.52 -0.38 -18.98
C GLN A 68 3.95 0.26 -17.71
N VAL A 69 4.07 1.58 -17.62
CA VAL A 69 3.52 2.36 -16.52
C VAL A 69 2.70 3.48 -17.11
N LYS A 70 1.44 3.57 -16.71
CA LYS A 70 0.58 4.72 -16.98
C LYS A 70 0.30 5.46 -15.68
N ASN A 71 0.66 6.73 -15.62
CA ASN A 71 0.37 7.60 -14.48
C ASN A 71 -0.98 8.30 -14.68
N SER A 72 -1.56 8.81 -13.59
CA SER A 72 -2.78 9.61 -13.65
C SER A 72 -2.61 10.86 -14.54
N PRO A 73 -3.68 11.36 -15.18
CA PRO A 73 -5.08 10.91 -15.06
C PRO A 73 -5.33 9.56 -15.73
N LEU A 74 -5.97 8.65 -14.98
CA LEU A 74 -6.47 7.38 -15.51
C LEU A 74 -7.94 7.56 -15.87
N THR A 75 -8.40 6.79 -16.85
CA THR A 75 -9.81 6.75 -17.27
C THR A 75 -10.38 5.36 -17.01
N GLU A 76 -11.70 5.25 -16.94
CA GLU A 76 -12.34 3.92 -16.83
C GLU A 76 -11.91 2.97 -17.94
N GLN A 77 -11.64 3.49 -19.14
CA GLN A 77 -11.22 2.67 -20.28
C GLN A 77 -9.85 2.02 -20.04
N ASP A 78 -8.96 2.73 -19.32
CA ASP A 78 -7.64 2.22 -18.95
C ASP A 78 -7.73 1.02 -18.02
N LEU A 79 -8.71 1.04 -17.10
CA LEU A 79 -8.94 -0.04 -16.14
C LEU A 79 -9.72 -1.22 -16.74
N LYS A 80 -10.54 -0.98 -17.78
CA LYS A 80 -11.28 -2.03 -18.50
C LYS A 80 -10.41 -2.79 -19.51
N SER A 81 -9.37 -2.15 -20.06
CA SER A 81 -8.54 -2.70 -21.16
C SER A 81 -7.14 -3.13 -20.69
N VAL A 82 -7.05 -3.69 -19.49
CA VAL A 82 -5.77 -4.15 -18.92
C VAL A 82 -5.42 -5.57 -19.38
N PRO A 83 -4.12 -5.90 -19.54
CA PRO A 83 -3.69 -7.28 -19.74
C PRO A 83 -3.95 -8.12 -18.48
N GLU A 84 -3.59 -9.41 -18.49
CA GLU A 84 -3.79 -10.30 -17.35
C GLU A 84 -2.97 -9.88 -16.11
N LEU A 85 -1.72 -9.46 -16.31
CA LEU A 85 -0.81 -9.09 -15.23
C LEU A 85 -0.67 -7.57 -15.12
N TRP A 86 -1.23 -7.02 -14.05
CA TRP A 86 -1.19 -5.59 -13.78
C TRP A 86 -1.23 -5.31 -12.27
N THR A 87 -0.95 -4.06 -11.90
CA THR A 87 -1.08 -3.57 -10.53
C THR A 87 -1.45 -2.10 -10.58
N LEU A 88 -2.50 -1.74 -9.85
CA LEU A 88 -2.93 -0.36 -9.66
C LEU A 88 -2.46 0.12 -8.29
N LEU A 89 -1.79 1.27 -8.26
CA LEU A 89 -1.31 1.93 -7.06
C LEU A 89 -1.98 3.29 -6.93
N ILE A 90 -2.46 3.62 -5.74
CA ILE A 90 -3.03 4.93 -5.41
C ILE A 90 -2.26 5.49 -4.22
N GLN A 91 -1.70 6.69 -4.38
CA GLN A 91 -0.97 7.39 -3.32
C GLN A 91 -1.95 8.16 -2.42
N ALA A 92 -1.54 8.39 -1.17
CA ALA A 92 -2.23 9.24 -0.21
C ALA A 92 -3.74 8.97 -0.05
N VAL A 93 -4.13 7.69 0.02
CA VAL A 93 -5.53 7.28 0.16
C VAL A 93 -6.11 7.73 1.50
N ASP A 94 -5.27 7.92 2.52
CA ASP A 94 -5.64 8.52 3.80
C ASP A 94 -6.16 9.97 3.69
N HIS A 95 -5.90 10.68 2.58
CA HIS A 95 -6.51 12.00 2.34
C HIS A 95 -7.96 11.91 1.87
N PHE A 96 -8.38 10.76 1.32
CA PHE A 96 -9.69 10.56 0.71
C PHE A 96 -10.62 9.69 1.56
N SER A 97 -10.06 8.87 2.47
CA SER A 97 -10.83 8.01 3.38
C SER A 97 -10.46 8.25 4.85
N PRO A 98 -11.40 8.77 5.68
CA PRO A 98 -11.20 8.89 7.13
C PRO A 98 -10.91 7.55 7.81
N ASP A 99 -11.49 6.46 7.31
CA ASP A 99 -11.29 5.12 7.88
C ASP A 99 -9.86 4.61 7.63
N ILE A 100 -9.32 4.89 6.44
CA ILE A 100 -7.91 4.63 6.14
C ILE A 100 -6.99 5.56 6.95
N ALA A 101 -7.33 6.84 7.07
CA ALA A 101 -6.57 7.76 7.90
C ALA A 101 -6.50 7.32 9.37
N ASN A 102 -7.56 6.70 9.90
CA ASN A 102 -7.60 6.18 11.25
C ASN A 102 -6.61 5.03 11.49
N LEU A 103 -6.11 4.35 10.45
CA LEU A 103 -5.08 3.33 10.59
C LEU A 103 -3.79 3.88 11.22
N TRP A 104 -3.49 5.17 11.03
CA TRP A 104 -2.36 5.82 11.68
C TRP A 104 -2.39 5.75 13.20
N GLN A 105 -3.56 5.55 13.83
CA GLN A 105 -3.68 5.41 15.27
C GLN A 105 -2.93 4.17 15.80
N HIS A 106 -2.82 3.10 15.00
CA HIS A 106 -2.04 1.91 15.37
C HIS A 106 -0.53 2.16 15.38
N PHE A 107 -0.06 3.19 14.68
CA PHE A 107 1.36 3.54 14.51
C PHE A 107 1.78 4.78 15.29
N ASN A 108 1.04 5.14 16.35
CA ASN A 108 1.30 6.34 17.15
C ASN A 108 2.66 6.41 17.85
N PHE A 109 3.39 5.29 17.90
CA PHE A 109 4.76 5.23 18.40
C PHE A 109 5.81 5.78 17.42
N ILE A 110 5.45 5.97 16.14
CA ILE A 110 6.29 6.68 15.16
C ILE A 110 5.94 8.17 15.17
N PRO A 111 6.92 9.08 15.31
CA PRO A 111 6.68 10.52 15.26
C PRO A 111 5.96 10.93 13.97
N GLN A 112 4.98 11.85 14.07
CA GLN A 112 4.17 12.24 12.92
C GLN A 112 4.99 12.81 11.75
N TRP A 113 6.05 13.57 12.02
CA TRP A 113 6.92 14.14 10.99
C TRP A 113 7.74 13.10 10.19
N ARG A 114 7.74 11.84 10.63
CA ARG A 114 8.36 10.70 9.93
C ARG A 114 7.38 9.94 9.04
N ARG A 115 6.08 10.22 9.14
CA ARG A 115 5.02 9.61 8.35
C ARG A 115 4.94 10.35 7.03
N ASP A 116 4.71 9.61 5.95
CA ASP A 116 4.45 10.19 4.62
C ASP A 116 2.95 10.09 4.36
N ASP A 117 2.49 8.97 3.78
CA ASP A 117 1.09 8.73 3.44
C ASP A 117 0.73 7.24 3.53
N ILE A 118 -0.52 6.89 3.22
CA ILE A 118 -0.96 5.50 3.02
C ILE A 118 -1.21 5.26 1.53
N MET A 119 -0.28 4.54 0.88
CA MET A 119 -0.46 4.02 -0.47
C MET A 119 -1.25 2.70 -0.44
N VAL A 120 -2.27 2.58 -1.30
CA VAL A 120 -3.01 1.33 -1.51
C VAL A 120 -2.67 0.74 -2.87
N SER A 121 -2.55 -0.58 -2.93
CA SER A 121 -2.36 -1.32 -4.18
C SER A 121 -3.46 -2.36 -4.38
N TYR A 122 -3.96 -2.46 -5.61
CA TYR A 122 -4.78 -3.60 -6.05
C TYR A 122 -4.06 -4.35 -7.18
N ALA A 123 -4.03 -5.68 -7.10
CA ALA A 123 -3.46 -6.54 -8.11
C ALA A 123 -4.27 -7.84 -8.25
N PRO A 124 -4.61 -8.30 -9.47
CA PRO A 124 -5.06 -9.67 -9.67
C PRO A 124 -3.92 -10.66 -9.34
N LYS A 125 -4.26 -11.95 -9.33
CA LYS A 125 -3.29 -13.03 -9.11
C LYS A 125 -2.10 -12.90 -10.08
N GLY A 126 -0.90 -12.80 -9.53
CA GLY A 126 0.35 -12.68 -10.30
C GLY A 126 0.75 -11.24 -10.64
N GLY A 127 -0.15 -10.26 -10.46
CA GLY A 127 0.19 -8.85 -10.54
C GLY A 127 1.30 -8.48 -9.56
N SER A 128 2.23 -7.66 -10.02
CA SER A 128 3.39 -7.25 -9.24
C SER A 128 3.94 -5.92 -9.75
N VAL A 129 4.66 -5.20 -8.90
CA VAL A 129 5.49 -4.04 -9.25
C VAL A 129 6.95 -4.43 -9.59
N GLY A 130 7.27 -5.72 -9.53
CA GLY A 130 8.63 -6.22 -9.75
C GLY A 130 9.54 -6.08 -8.53
N LYS A 131 10.76 -6.63 -8.63
CA LYS A 131 11.78 -6.55 -7.58
C LYS A 131 12.34 -5.13 -7.53
N HIS A 132 12.23 -4.49 -6.37
CA HIS A 132 12.72 -3.13 -6.14
C HIS A 132 13.19 -2.98 -4.69
N TYR A 133 13.65 -1.79 -4.35
CA TYR A 133 13.99 -1.37 -2.99
C TYR A 133 13.54 0.08 -2.81
N ASP A 134 13.25 0.46 -1.57
CA ASP A 134 12.83 1.81 -1.21
C ASP A 134 13.85 2.48 -0.29
N GLN A 135 13.82 3.81 -0.27
CA GLN A 135 14.64 4.64 0.62
C GLN A 135 13.93 4.98 1.93
N TYR A 136 12.70 4.48 2.11
CA TYR A 136 11.83 4.79 3.25
C TYR A 136 11.53 3.52 4.06
N ASP A 137 11.26 3.69 5.35
CA ASP A 137 10.71 2.64 6.19
C ASP A 137 9.24 2.40 5.79
N VAL A 138 8.81 1.14 5.66
CA VAL A 138 7.44 0.79 5.25
C VAL A 138 6.85 -0.31 6.11
N PHE A 139 5.56 -0.19 6.41
CA PHE A 139 4.73 -1.27 6.93
C PHE A 139 3.84 -1.78 5.81
N LEU A 140 4.06 -3.01 5.34
CA LEU A 140 3.20 -3.68 4.37
C LEU A 140 2.12 -4.46 5.14
N VAL A 141 0.87 -4.01 5.04
CA VAL A 141 -0.28 -4.54 5.77
C VAL A 141 -1.13 -5.43 4.88
#